data_AF-K6V3S8-F1
#
_entry.id   AF-K6V3S8-F1
#
_cell.length_a   1.000
_cell.length_b   1.000
_cell.length_c   1.000
_cell.angle_alpha   90.00
_cell.angle_beta   90.00
_cell.angle_gamma   90.00
#
_symmetry.space_group_name_H-M   'P 1'
#
loop_
_entity.id
_entity.type
_entity.pdbx_description
1 polymer ?
#
loop_
_entity_poly.entity_id
_entity_poly.type
_entity_poly.pdbx_seq_one_letter_code
_entity_poly.pdbx_strand_id
1 'polypeptide(L)'
;MGYIINNWSTILKENHFDHNTSCIHIIYWLYGKIIGIEPDVTELQVIYNIFENFLKENCYKGENNKEIFMKYIKSYDMEILKNKKLVYDFLEYYDSIKKVLHENESKNNKEYCNYTKYIFNLYKYMNQNNTTHVYCEEIRKFLEKFKDNNELDFLKNKCSSESPHINLEYVVNDNCEF
;
A
#
# COMPACT_ATOMS: atom_id res chain seq x y z
N MET A 1 5.70 -15.55 -13.04
CA MET A 1 5.28 -15.85 -11.65
C MET A 1 5.95 -17.09 -11.09
N GLY A 2 6.01 -18.21 -11.84
CA GLY A 2 6.56 -19.49 -11.36
C GLY A 2 7.98 -19.46 -10.79
N TYR A 3 8.90 -18.65 -11.34
CA TYR A 3 10.26 -18.55 -10.79
C TYR A 3 10.29 -18.04 -9.34
N ILE A 4 9.55 -16.98 -9.05
CA ILE A 4 9.50 -16.37 -7.70
C ILE A 4 8.86 -17.35 -6.72
N ILE A 5 7.74 -17.97 -7.10
CA ILE A 5 7.03 -18.95 -6.27
C ILE A 5 7.95 -20.13 -5.93
N ASN A 6 8.65 -20.68 -6.91
CA ASN A 6 9.46 -21.88 -6.73
C ASN A 6 10.79 -21.64 -5.99
N ASN A 7 11.30 -20.40 -5.98
CA ASN A 7 12.60 -20.07 -5.40
C ASN A 7 12.49 -19.10 -4.22
N TRP A 8 11.29 -18.94 -3.63
CA TRP A 8 11.00 -17.91 -2.63
C TRP A 8 12.00 -17.88 -1.48
N SER A 9 12.20 -19.01 -0.79
CA SER A 9 13.12 -19.10 0.35
C SER A 9 14.57 -18.76 -0.02
N THR A 10 15.02 -19.20 -1.20
CA THR A 10 16.35 -18.89 -1.74
C THR A 10 16.50 -17.40 -2.03
N ILE A 11 15.51 -16.79 -2.71
CA ILE A 11 15.51 -15.37 -3.04
C ILE A 11 15.61 -14.51 -1.78
N LEU A 12 14.81 -14.81 -0.76
CA LEU A 12 14.85 -14.08 0.51
C LEU A 12 16.21 -14.18 1.18
N LYS A 13 16.79 -15.39 1.22
CA LYS A 13 18.07 -15.65 1.88
C LYS A 13 19.24 -14.95 1.18
N GLU A 14 19.32 -15.05 -0.14
CA GLU A 14 20.42 -14.48 -0.92
C GLU A 14 20.43 -12.95 -0.91
N ASN A 15 19.25 -12.34 -0.85
CA ASN A 15 19.11 -10.88 -0.84
C ASN A 15 18.98 -10.29 0.58
N HIS A 16 19.06 -11.14 1.62
CA HIS A 16 18.89 -10.74 3.01
C HIS A 16 17.57 -10.00 3.27
N PHE A 17 16.50 -10.40 2.60
CA PHE A 17 15.19 -9.78 2.77
C PHE A 17 14.48 -10.31 4.00
N ASP A 18 13.85 -9.39 4.74
CA ASP A 18 12.96 -9.77 5.83
C ASP A 18 11.74 -10.53 5.29
N HIS A 19 11.44 -11.66 5.91
CA HIS A 19 10.42 -12.57 5.44
C HIS A 19 9.02 -11.95 5.49
N ASN A 20 8.65 -11.37 6.64
CA ASN A 20 7.31 -10.82 6.87
C ASN A 20 7.04 -9.64 5.96
N THR A 21 8.02 -8.74 5.84
CA THR A 21 7.98 -7.58 4.94
C THR A 21 7.86 -8.03 3.49
N SER A 22 8.65 -9.02 3.07
CA SER A 22 8.59 -9.56 1.71
C SER A 22 7.24 -10.19 1.38
N CYS A 23 6.61 -10.87 2.34
CA CYS A 23 5.27 -11.43 2.18
C CYS A 23 4.20 -10.36 1.93
N ILE A 24 4.36 -9.18 2.50
CA ILE A 24 3.50 -8.03 2.22
C ILE A 24 3.86 -7.46 0.84
N HIS A 25 5.14 -7.22 0.54
CA HIS A 25 5.60 -6.68 -0.75
C HIS A 25 5.10 -7.51 -1.94
N ILE A 26 5.14 -8.83 -1.85
CA ILE A 26 4.74 -9.70 -2.95
C ILE A 26 3.23 -9.62 -3.24
N ILE A 27 2.40 -9.35 -2.23
CA ILE A 27 0.96 -9.11 -2.40
C ILE A 27 0.71 -7.85 -3.24
N TYR A 28 1.33 -6.73 -2.88
CA TYR A 28 1.16 -5.47 -3.62
C TYR A 28 1.86 -5.50 -5.00
N TRP A 29 2.93 -6.28 -5.13
CA TRP A 29 3.50 -6.60 -6.43
C TRP A 29 2.50 -7.35 -7.32
N LEU A 30 1.80 -8.36 -6.78
CA LEU A 30 0.76 -9.07 -7.51
C LEU A 30 -0.36 -8.13 -7.95
N TYR A 31 -0.85 -7.24 -7.07
CA TYR A 31 -1.87 -6.25 -7.44
C TYR A 31 -1.41 -5.41 -8.64
N GLY A 32 -0.15 -4.95 -8.63
CA GLY A 32 0.46 -4.23 -9.75
C GLY A 32 0.50 -5.05 -11.05
N LYS A 33 0.76 -6.36 -10.95
CA LYS A 33 0.73 -7.27 -12.11
C LYS A 33 -0.67 -7.49 -12.65
N ILE A 34 -1.65 -7.66 -11.79
CA ILE A 34 -3.06 -7.81 -12.19
C ILE A 34 -3.53 -6.55 -12.92
N ILE A 35 -3.27 -5.36 -12.37
CA ILE A 35 -3.62 -4.07 -12.99
C ILE A 35 -2.96 -3.91 -14.37
N GLY A 36 -1.71 -4.35 -14.53
CA GLY A 36 -0.99 -4.20 -15.79
C GLY A 36 -1.35 -5.22 -16.87
N ILE A 37 -1.88 -6.38 -16.49
CA ILE A 37 -2.27 -7.45 -17.42
C ILE A 37 -3.77 -7.38 -17.76
N GLU A 38 -4.60 -6.93 -16.81
CA GLU A 38 -6.06 -6.89 -16.90
C GLU A 38 -6.66 -8.26 -17.28
N PRO A 39 -6.38 -9.32 -16.49
CA PRO A 39 -6.87 -10.66 -16.77
C PRO A 39 -8.40 -10.73 -16.72
N ASP A 40 -8.99 -11.67 -17.47
CA ASP A 40 -10.41 -11.93 -17.33
C ASP A 40 -10.76 -12.55 -15.96
N VAL A 41 -12.05 -12.66 -15.64
CA VAL A 41 -12.51 -13.15 -14.33
C VAL A 41 -12.04 -14.58 -14.04
N THR A 42 -11.99 -15.45 -15.05
CA THR A 42 -11.54 -16.84 -14.90
C THR A 42 -10.03 -16.90 -14.70
N GLU A 43 -9.27 -16.14 -15.47
CA GLU A 43 -7.82 -16.00 -15.30
C GLU A 43 -7.47 -15.44 -13.92
N LEU A 44 -8.19 -14.40 -13.48
CA LEU A 44 -7.99 -13.78 -12.17
C LEU A 44 -8.27 -14.74 -11.02
N GLN A 45 -9.33 -15.57 -11.14
CA GLN A 45 -9.60 -16.64 -10.18
C GLN A 45 -8.44 -17.64 -10.06
N VAL A 46 -7.88 -18.06 -11.19
CA VAL A 46 -6.74 -18.98 -11.22
C VAL A 46 -5.51 -18.34 -10.57
N ILE A 47 -5.21 -17.09 -10.92
CA ILE A 47 -4.10 -16.32 -10.32
C ILE A 47 -4.29 -16.25 -8.80
N TYR A 48 -5.49 -15.91 -8.34
CA TYR A 48 -5.76 -15.77 -6.92
C TYR A 48 -5.63 -17.07 -6.14
N ASN A 49 -6.08 -18.19 -6.70
CA ASN A 49 -5.97 -19.50 -6.06
C ASN A 49 -4.51 -19.97 -5.97
N ILE A 50 -3.74 -19.82 -7.05
CA ILE A 50 -2.31 -20.16 -7.06
C ILE A 50 -1.57 -19.34 -6.02
N PHE A 51 -1.84 -18.04 -5.97
CA PHE A 51 -1.15 -17.14 -5.05
C PHE A 51 -1.56 -17.32 -3.59
N GLU A 52 -2.84 -17.62 -3.33
CA GLU A 52 -3.30 -17.93 -1.97
C GLU A 52 -2.58 -19.16 -1.40
N ASN A 53 -2.44 -20.22 -2.21
CA ASN A 53 -1.69 -21.41 -1.80
C ASN A 53 -0.23 -21.08 -1.50
N PHE A 54 0.40 -20.30 -2.38
CA PHE A 54 1.76 -19.81 -2.17
C PHE A 54 1.89 -19.04 -0.83
N LEU A 55 1.00 -18.10 -0.55
CA LEU A 55 1.03 -17.32 0.70
C LEU A 55 0.78 -18.20 1.93
N LYS A 56 -0.15 -19.15 1.88
CA LYS A 56 -0.42 -20.08 2.99
C LYS A 56 0.79 -20.95 3.32
N GLU A 57 1.51 -21.42 2.31
CA GLU A 57 2.67 -22.29 2.50
C GLU A 57 3.91 -21.52 2.97
N ASN A 58 4.11 -20.33 2.41
CA ASN A 58 5.37 -19.61 2.54
C ASN A 58 5.32 -18.44 3.51
N CYS A 59 4.20 -17.76 3.65
CA CYS A 59 4.10 -16.50 4.40
C CYS A 59 3.32 -16.63 5.69
N TYR A 60 2.24 -17.41 5.67
CA TYR A 60 1.23 -17.42 6.74
C TYR A 60 0.94 -18.85 7.20
N LYS A 61 1.98 -19.68 7.23
CA LYS A 61 1.86 -21.10 7.57
C LYS A 61 1.37 -21.25 9.01
N GLY A 62 0.15 -21.74 9.16
CA GLY A 62 -0.50 -21.91 10.47
C GLY A 62 -1.21 -20.66 11.00
N GLU A 63 -1.25 -19.55 10.25
CA GLU A 63 -2.12 -18.41 10.58
C GLU A 63 -3.59 -18.74 10.29
N ASN A 64 -4.49 -18.02 10.96
CA ASN A 64 -5.93 -18.11 10.70
C ASN A 64 -6.26 -17.49 9.32
N ASN A 65 -7.15 -18.14 8.56
CA ASN A 65 -7.68 -17.61 7.30
C ASN A 65 -8.21 -16.16 7.42
N LYS A 66 -8.74 -15.76 8.59
CA LYS A 66 -9.22 -14.38 8.81
C LYS A 66 -8.08 -13.34 8.74
N GLU A 67 -6.91 -13.64 9.31
CA GLU A 67 -5.76 -12.73 9.30
C GLU A 67 -5.16 -12.60 7.90
N ILE A 68 -5.10 -13.72 7.18
CA ILE A 68 -4.66 -13.75 5.78
C ILE A 68 -5.60 -12.92 4.91
N PHE A 69 -6.92 -13.02 5.13
CA PHE A 69 -7.92 -12.27 4.36
C PHE A 69 -7.78 -10.75 4.52
N MET A 70 -7.38 -10.26 5.70
CA MET A 70 -7.15 -8.82 5.89
C MET A 70 -5.93 -8.32 5.10
N LYS A 71 -4.89 -9.14 5.01
CA LYS A 71 -3.63 -8.81 4.31
C LYS A 71 -3.75 -9.00 2.79
N TYR A 72 -4.49 -10.03 2.35
CA TYR A 72 -4.64 -10.43 0.95
C TYR A 72 -6.10 -10.40 0.51
N ILE A 73 -6.47 -9.32 -0.19
CA ILE A 73 -7.80 -9.07 -0.72
C ILE A 73 -7.87 -9.58 -2.17
N LYS A 74 -8.82 -10.48 -2.43
CA LYS A 74 -9.15 -10.99 -3.77
C LYS A 74 -10.26 -10.14 -4.41
N SER A 75 -9.91 -8.95 -4.89
CA SER A 75 -10.87 -8.01 -5.51
C SER A 75 -10.94 -8.17 -7.03
N TYR A 76 -12.15 -8.32 -7.57
CA TYR A 76 -12.38 -8.25 -9.02
C TYR A 76 -12.52 -6.81 -9.52
N ASP A 77 -12.62 -5.86 -8.59
CA ASP A 77 -12.55 -4.43 -8.89
C ASP A 77 -11.08 -4.00 -8.95
N MET A 78 -10.63 -3.65 -10.16
CA MET A 78 -9.26 -3.21 -10.42
C MET A 78 -8.95 -1.86 -9.77
N GLU A 79 -9.95 -1.01 -9.55
CA GLU A 79 -9.78 0.26 -8.87
C GLU A 79 -9.42 0.03 -7.39
N ILE A 80 -10.03 -0.97 -6.73
CA ILE A 80 -9.65 -1.37 -5.37
C ILE A 80 -8.18 -1.79 -5.32
N LEU A 81 -7.73 -2.66 -6.24
CA LEU A 81 -6.34 -3.12 -6.28
C LEU A 81 -5.37 -1.96 -6.53
N LYS A 82 -5.74 -1.04 -7.43
CA LYS A 82 -4.96 0.16 -7.75
C LYS A 82 -4.81 1.09 -6.56
N ASN A 83 -5.91 1.37 -5.87
CA ASN A 83 -5.92 2.25 -4.71
C ASN A 83 -5.08 1.68 -3.56
N LYS A 84 -5.24 0.38 -3.26
CA LYS A 84 -4.41 -0.34 -2.28
C LYS A 84 -2.93 -0.20 -2.60
N LYS A 85 -2.56 -0.47 -3.86
CA LYS A 85 -1.17 -0.38 -4.31
C LYS A 85 -0.60 1.04 -4.21
N LEU A 86 -1.34 2.06 -4.67
CA LEU A 86 -0.85 3.44 -4.66
C LEU A 86 -0.56 3.94 -3.25
N VAL A 87 -1.48 3.69 -2.30
CA VAL A 87 -1.26 4.08 -0.90
C VAL A 87 -0.10 3.29 -0.30
N TYR A 88 -0.02 1.98 -0.56
CA TYR A 88 1.06 1.15 -0.06
C TYR A 88 2.43 1.60 -0.57
N ASP A 89 2.60 1.76 -1.88
CA ASP A 89 3.85 2.21 -2.47
C ASP A 89 4.24 3.59 -1.92
N PHE A 90 3.28 4.51 -1.76
CA PHE A 90 3.55 5.81 -1.14
C PHE A 90 4.11 5.68 0.29
N LEU A 91 3.53 4.82 1.12
CA LEU A 91 3.97 4.62 2.50
C LEU A 91 5.39 4.03 2.58
N GLU A 92 5.71 3.08 1.69
CA GLU A 92 7.05 2.48 1.61
C GLU A 92 8.10 3.49 1.14
N TYR A 93 7.76 4.37 0.19
CA TYR A 93 8.68 5.37 -0.36
C TYR A 93 8.64 6.72 0.35
N TYR A 94 7.78 6.90 1.36
CA TYR A 94 7.59 8.19 2.03
C TYR A 94 8.89 8.76 2.60
N ASP A 95 9.73 7.94 3.23
CA ASP A 95 10.98 8.44 3.83
C ASP A 95 11.96 8.96 2.75
N SER A 96 11.93 8.36 1.55
CA SER A 96 12.68 8.85 0.40
C SER A 96 12.08 10.16 -0.13
N ILE A 97 10.76 10.25 -0.24
CA ILE A 97 10.06 11.50 -0.62
C ILE A 97 10.39 12.61 0.37
N LYS A 98 10.32 12.32 1.67
CA LYS A 98 10.65 13.24 2.76
C LYS A 98 12.09 13.75 2.64
N LYS A 99 13.04 12.86 2.39
CA LYS A 99 14.45 13.24 2.17
C LYS A 99 14.60 14.20 0.99
N VAL A 100 13.95 13.91 -0.14
CA VAL A 100 13.98 14.78 -1.33
C VAL A 100 13.36 16.14 -1.06
N LEU A 101 12.20 16.20 -0.37
CA LEU A 101 11.54 17.45 0.05
C LEU A 101 12.37 18.25 1.07
N HIS A 102 13.19 17.56 1.87
CA HIS A 102 14.08 18.21 2.84
C HIS A 102 15.30 18.83 2.14
N GLU A 103 15.98 18.06 1.27
CA GLU A 103 17.26 18.42 0.65
C GLU A 103 17.15 19.45 -0.47
N ASN A 104 16.00 19.54 -1.14
CA ASN A 104 15.85 20.37 -2.32
C ASN A 104 14.84 21.52 -2.13
N GLU A 105 15.23 22.75 -2.47
CA GLU A 105 14.31 23.82 -2.91
C GLU A 105 14.11 23.72 -4.43
N SER A 106 13.82 22.51 -4.94
CA SER A 106 13.83 22.23 -6.39
C SER A 106 12.44 22.31 -7.03
N LYS A 107 12.42 22.50 -8.36
CA LYS A 107 11.22 22.44 -9.22
C LYS A 107 10.35 21.19 -9.04
N ASN A 108 10.90 20.08 -8.54
CA ASN A 108 10.17 18.83 -8.38
C ASN A 108 9.37 18.76 -7.07
N ASN A 109 9.59 19.68 -6.12
CA ASN A 109 8.84 19.73 -4.86
C ASN A 109 7.34 19.81 -5.11
N LYS A 110 6.93 20.63 -6.08
CA LYS A 110 5.55 20.70 -6.55
C LYS A 110 4.98 19.34 -6.96
N GLU A 111 5.73 18.52 -7.68
CA GLU A 111 5.29 17.19 -8.11
C GLU A 111 5.12 16.25 -6.93
N TYR A 112 6.11 16.21 -6.02
CA TYR A 112 6.03 15.41 -4.79
C TYR A 112 4.89 15.86 -3.87
N CYS A 113 4.69 17.17 -3.71
CA CYS A 113 3.59 17.73 -2.93
C CYS A 113 2.23 17.44 -3.56
N ASN A 114 2.11 17.52 -4.90
CA ASN A 114 0.89 17.15 -5.62
C ASN A 114 0.59 15.65 -5.48
N TYR A 115 1.61 14.80 -5.62
CA TYR A 115 1.48 13.36 -5.42
C TYR A 115 1.06 13.03 -3.98
N THR A 116 1.70 13.66 -2.99
CA THR A 116 1.33 13.51 -1.57
C THR A 116 -0.13 13.92 -1.34
N LYS A 117 -0.55 15.08 -1.85
CA LYS A 117 -1.95 15.54 -1.77
C LYS A 117 -2.92 14.54 -2.39
N TYR A 118 -2.56 13.99 -3.55
CA TYR A 118 -3.35 12.95 -4.20
C TYR A 118 -3.52 11.71 -3.31
N ILE A 119 -2.43 11.22 -2.69
CA ILE A 119 -2.49 10.07 -1.80
C ILE A 119 -3.30 10.35 -0.53
N PHE A 120 -3.19 11.54 0.07
CA PHE A 120 -4.02 11.92 1.23
C PHE A 120 -5.51 11.97 0.89
N ASN A 121 -5.86 12.49 -0.30
CA ASN A 121 -7.24 12.46 -0.79
C ASN A 121 -7.72 11.03 -1.04
N LEU A 122 -6.85 10.17 -1.59
CA LEU A 122 -7.13 8.76 -1.82
C LEU A 122 -7.35 8.02 -0.50
N TYR A 123 -6.52 8.26 0.52
CA TYR A 123 -6.73 7.76 1.88
C TYR A 123 -8.10 8.19 2.43
N LYS A 124 -8.47 9.47 2.29
CA LYS A 124 -9.79 9.96 2.73
C LYS A 124 -10.94 9.23 2.03
N TYR A 125 -10.83 9.06 0.71
CA TYR A 125 -11.79 8.27 -0.05
C TYR A 125 -11.88 6.83 0.46
N MET A 126 -10.73 6.16 0.65
CA MET A 126 -10.67 4.80 1.18
C MET A 126 -11.32 4.72 2.55
N ASN A 127 -11.01 5.63 3.47
CA ASN A 127 -11.57 5.64 4.82
C ASN A 127 -13.10 5.83 4.84
N GLN A 128 -13.61 6.72 3.98
CA GLN A 128 -15.04 7.00 3.87
C GLN A 128 -15.82 5.86 3.19
N ASN A 129 -15.18 5.12 2.28
CA ASN A 129 -15.82 4.09 1.46
C ASN A 129 -15.40 2.66 1.88
N ASN A 130 -14.79 2.49 3.06
CA ASN A 130 -14.32 1.18 3.53
C ASN A 130 -15.43 0.28 4.11
N THR A 131 -16.63 0.30 3.54
CA THR A 131 -17.79 -0.42 4.10
C THR A 131 -17.61 -1.94 4.14
N THR A 132 -16.72 -2.48 3.31
CA THR A 132 -16.38 -3.91 3.21
C THR A 132 -15.02 -4.24 3.83
N HIS A 133 -14.40 -3.29 4.55
CA HIS A 133 -13.10 -3.43 5.22
C HIS A 133 -11.92 -3.77 4.28
N VAL A 134 -12.08 -3.64 2.96
CA VAL A 134 -11.07 -3.97 1.95
C VAL A 134 -9.81 -3.11 2.02
N TYR A 135 -9.86 -1.95 2.67
CA TYR A 135 -8.75 -0.99 2.78
C TYR A 135 -8.13 -0.93 4.19
N CYS A 136 -8.49 -1.85 5.09
CA CYS A 136 -8.10 -1.72 6.50
C CYS A 136 -6.59 -1.74 6.75
N GLU A 137 -5.83 -2.59 6.05
CA GLU A 137 -4.38 -2.60 6.21
C GLU A 137 -3.72 -1.29 5.76
N GLU A 138 -4.17 -0.70 4.65
CA GLU A 138 -3.63 0.58 4.18
C GLU A 138 -4.02 1.71 5.11
N ILE A 139 -5.28 1.76 5.57
CA ILE A 139 -5.75 2.78 6.51
C ILE A 139 -4.94 2.71 7.81
N ARG A 140 -4.75 1.52 8.37
CA ARG A 140 -4.00 1.31 9.61
C ARG A 140 -2.55 1.76 9.47
N LYS A 141 -1.86 1.37 8.39
CA LYS A 141 -0.47 1.77 8.13
C LYS A 141 -0.35 3.27 7.88
N PHE A 142 -1.32 3.86 7.18
CA PHE A 142 -1.34 5.30 6.95
C PHE A 142 -1.49 6.06 8.26
N LEU A 143 -2.44 5.64 9.10
CA LEU A 143 -2.61 6.21 10.44
C LEU A 143 -1.35 6.04 11.28
N GLU A 144 -0.73 4.86 11.30
CA GLU A 144 0.51 4.62 12.07
C GLU A 144 1.63 5.57 11.64
N LYS A 145 1.80 5.81 10.34
CA LYS A 145 2.83 6.71 9.79
C LYS A 145 2.57 8.19 10.09
N PHE A 146 1.32 8.61 10.13
CA PHE A 146 0.92 10.04 10.22
C PHE A 146 0.20 10.41 11.52
N LYS A 147 0.09 9.50 12.51
CA LYS A 147 -0.56 9.77 13.80
C LYS A 147 0.09 10.93 14.55
N ASP A 148 1.41 11.06 14.43
CA ASP A 148 2.18 12.09 15.09
C ASP A 148 2.21 13.35 14.20
N ASN A 149 1.95 14.51 14.80
CA ASN A 149 1.88 15.78 14.06
C ASN A 149 3.20 16.12 13.35
N ASN A 150 4.33 15.53 13.75
CA ASN A 150 5.64 15.81 13.17
C ASN A 150 5.70 15.61 11.64
N GLU A 151 5.13 14.51 11.13
CA GLU A 151 5.14 14.24 9.68
C GLU A 151 4.20 15.18 8.93
N LEU A 152 3.03 15.44 9.51
CA LEU A 152 2.06 16.36 8.93
C LEU A 152 2.58 17.79 8.90
N ASP A 153 3.24 18.23 9.97
CA ASP A 153 3.82 19.56 10.08
C ASP A 153 5.02 19.71 9.15
N PHE A 154 5.83 18.66 8.98
CA PHE A 154 6.86 18.62 7.94
C PHE A 154 6.25 18.86 6.54
N LEU A 155 5.22 18.09 6.18
CA LEU A 155 4.58 18.22 4.87
C LEU A 155 3.90 19.58 4.69
N LYS A 156 3.22 20.11 5.73
CA LYS A 156 2.69 21.47 5.71
C LYS A 156 3.80 22.46 5.43
N ASN A 157 4.89 22.45 6.20
CA ASN A 157 5.97 23.42 6.05
C ASN A 157 6.61 23.36 4.66
N LYS A 158 6.83 22.17 4.10
CA LYS A 158 7.48 21.99 2.79
C LYS A 158 6.55 22.18 1.60
N CYS A 159 5.26 21.93 1.75
CA CYS A 159 4.30 22.01 0.65
C CYS A 159 3.34 23.23 0.70
N SER A 160 3.37 24.06 1.75
CA SER A 160 2.46 25.22 1.91
C SER A 160 2.75 26.39 0.97
N SER A 161 3.99 26.55 0.50
CA SER A 161 4.38 27.66 -0.38
C SER A 161 3.99 27.43 -1.85
N GLU A 162 3.74 26.19 -2.27
CA GLU A 162 3.66 25.83 -3.69
C GLU A 162 2.29 25.30 -4.15
N SER A 163 1.31 25.15 -3.25
CA SER A 163 -0.02 24.65 -3.60
C SER A 163 -1.12 25.34 -2.77
N PRO A 164 -2.07 26.06 -3.39
CA PRO A 164 -3.16 26.68 -2.66
C PRO A 164 -4.04 25.56 -2.08
N HIS A 165 -4.14 25.54 -0.75
CA HIS A 165 -5.04 24.67 0.02
C HIS A 165 -4.73 23.17 -0.09
N ILE A 166 -3.60 22.73 0.49
CA ILE A 166 -3.50 21.34 0.97
C ILE A 166 -4.26 21.27 2.29
N ASN A 167 -5.55 20.93 2.24
CA ASN A 167 -6.30 20.68 3.46
C ASN A 167 -5.95 19.27 3.97
N LEU A 168 -4.87 19.17 4.75
CA LEU A 168 -4.40 17.94 5.41
C LEU A 168 -5.19 17.61 6.67
N GLU A 169 -6.37 18.20 6.88
CA GLU A 169 -7.29 17.76 7.94
C GLU A 169 -7.78 16.35 7.62
N TYR A 170 -7.03 15.36 8.09
CA TYR A 170 -7.42 13.96 8.09
C TYR A 170 -8.27 13.70 9.34
N VAL A 171 -9.42 13.04 9.16
CA VAL A 171 -10.27 12.60 10.27
C VAL A 171 -9.88 11.16 10.58
N VAL A 172 -9.33 10.93 11.76
CA VAL A 172 -9.10 9.57 12.29
C VAL A 172 -10.45 8.99 12.69
N ASN A 173 -11.07 8.24 11.80
CA ASN A 173 -12.12 7.29 12.14
C ASN A 173 -11.56 5.91 11.84
N ASP A 174 -11.30 5.11 12.88
CA ASP A 174 -10.87 3.73 12.69
C ASP A 174 -12.11 2.83 12.51
N ASN A 175 -12.53 2.66 11.25
CA ASN A 175 -13.65 1.77 10.90
C ASN A 175 -13.20 0.30 10.73
N CYS A 176 -12.05 -0.08 11.30
CA CYS A 176 -11.43 -1.40 11.11
C CYS A 176 -11.41 -2.30 12.35
N GLU A 177 -12.16 -1.95 13.40
CA GLU A 177 -12.37 -2.81 14.57
C GLU A 177 -13.39 -3.95 14.28
N PHE A 178 -13.05 -5.17 14.72
CA PHE A 178 -13.89 -6.38 14.62
C PHE A 178 -14.31 -6.88 16.00
#